data_AF-A0A3D0HDC0-F1
#
_entry.id   AF-A0A3D0HDC0-F1
#
_cell.length_a   1.000
_cell.length_b   1.000
_cell.length_c   1.000
_cell.angle_alpha   90.00
_cell.angle_beta   90.00
_cell.angle_gamma   90.00
#
_symmetry.space_group_name_H-M   'P 1'
#
loop_
_entity.id
_entity.type
_entity.pdbx_description
1 polymer ?
#
loop_
_entity_poly.entity_id
_entity_poly.type
_entity_poly.pdbx_seq_one_letter_code
_entity_poly.pdbx_strand_id
1 'polypeptide(L)' 'MPRELLAGKIEKISRELLSGDGDVPPISVSAGIVHGSQASSVEKMMQKADVAMYESKRRGKNTFTFYEAPAESPEAGQA' A
#
# COMPACT_ATOMS: atom_id res chain seq x y z
N MET A 1 -10.74 -12.52 4.43
CA MET A 1 -10.67 -12.36 5.90
C MET A 1 -9.52 -11.46 6.38
N PRO A 2 -8.20 -11.76 6.29
CA PRO A 2 -7.18 -10.86 6.88
C PRO A 2 -7.02 -9.50 6.19
N ARG A 3 -7.12 -9.47 4.85
CA ARG A 3 -6.97 -8.25 4.04
C ARG A 3 -8.09 -7.25 4.27
N GLU A 4 -9.32 -7.72 4.43
CA GLU A 4 -10.51 -6.88 4.68
C GLU A 4 -10.42 -6.20 6.06
N LEU A 5 -9.96 -6.92 7.08
CA LEU A 5 -9.76 -6.35 8.42
C LEU A 5 -8.67 -5.26 8.42
N LEU A 6 -7.57 -5.48 7.69
CA LEU A 6 -6.53 -4.47 7.50
C LEU A 6 -7.06 -3.24 6.76
N ALA A 7 -7.78 -3.45 5.66
CA ALA A 7 -8.41 -2.38 4.89
C ALA A 7 -9.33 -1.53 5.77
N GLY A 8 -10.25 -2.15 6.51
CA GLY A 8 -11.18 -1.43 7.37
C GLY A 8 -10.51 -0.62 8.49
N LYS A 9 -9.40 -1.13 9.04
CA LYS A 9 -8.60 -0.37 10.02
C LYS A 9 -7.91 0.85 9.40
N ILE A 10 -7.32 0.69 8.22
CA ILE A 10 -6.67 1.80 7.51
C ILE A 10 -7.69 2.87 7.13
N GLU A 11 -8.86 2.48 6.61
CA GLU A 11 -9.94 3.42 6.30
C GLU A 11 -10.43 4.19 7.53
N LYS A 12 -10.52 3.51 8.68
CA LYS A 12 -10.88 4.16 9.94
C LYS A 12 -9.86 5.24 10.31
N ILE A 13 -8.56 4.92 10.27
CA ILE A 13 -7.48 5.87 10.53
C ILE A 13 -7.52 7.03 9.53
N SER A 14 -7.69 6.75 8.23
CA SER A 14 -7.81 7.79 7.20
C SER A 14 -8.96 8.77 7.48
N ARG A 15 -10.12 8.28 7.94
CA ARG A 15 -11.24 9.15 8.32
C ARG A 15 -10.91 10.02 9.52
N GLU A 16 -10.30 9.46 10.55
CA GLU A 16 -9.90 10.20 11.76
C GLU A 16 -8.90 11.32 11.45
N LEU A 17 -7.92 11.04 10.58
CA LEU A 17 -6.91 12.03 10.17
C LEU A 17 -7.48 13.18 9.33
N LEU A 18 -8.59 12.97 8.63
CA LEU A 18 -9.29 14.00 7.87
C LEU A 18 -10.18 14.89 8.75
N SER A 19 -10.56 14.44 9.95
CA SER A 19 -11.45 15.19 10.83
C SER A 19 -10.78 16.45 11.38
N GLY A 20 -9.46 16.42 11.63
CA GLY A 20 -8.66 17.52 12.17
C GLY A 20 -9.13 17.98 13.56
N ASP A 21 -8.27 17.91 14.58
CA ASP A 21 -8.61 18.47 15.89
C ASP A 21 -8.17 19.94 15.92
N GLY A 22 -9.07 20.85 15.54
CA GLY A 22 -9.09 22.32 15.79
C GLY A 22 -7.80 23.14 15.52
N ASP A 23 -6.71 22.75 16.16
CA ASP A 23 -5.36 23.30 16.05
C ASP A 23 -4.48 22.55 15.01
N VAL A 24 -4.88 21.36 14.58
CA VAL A 24 -4.12 20.54 13.62
C VAL A 24 -4.87 20.44 12.28
N PRO A 25 -4.27 20.91 11.16
CA PRO A 25 -4.86 20.77 9.85
C PRO A 25 -5.14 19.30 9.49
N PRO A 26 -6.22 19.01 8.74
CA PRO A 26 -6.51 17.66 8.31
C PRO A 26 -5.40 17.14 7.40
N ILE A 27 -4.97 15.90 7.64
CA ILE A 27 -3.96 15.23 6.84
C ILE A 27 -4.52 13.94 6.23
N SER A 28 -3.83 13.44 5.21
CA SER A 28 -4.13 12.15 4.62
C SER A 28 -2.88 11.31 4.49
N VAL A 29 -3.06 9.99 4.45
CA VAL A 29 -1.97 9.02 4.29
C VAL A 29 -2.21 8.22 3.02
N SER A 30 -1.12 7.96 2.29
CA SER A 30 -1.09 6.94 1.24
C SER A 30 -0.26 5.79 1.75
N ALA A 31 -0.78 4.56 1.72
CA ALA A 31 -0.13 3.40 2.33
C ALA A 31 0.12 2.27 1.31
N GLY A 32 1.32 1.72 1.32
CA GLY A 32 1.65 0.51 0.58
C GLY A 32 1.73 -0.68 1.51
N ILE A 33 1.11 -1.79 1.12
CA ILE A 33 1.02 -3.00 1.95
C ILE A 33 1.62 -4.16 1.19
N VAL A 34 2.55 -4.88 1.79
CA VAL A 34 3.16 -6.08 1.19
C VAL A 34 3.06 -7.25 2.17
N HIS A 35 2.75 -8.44 1.66
CA HIS A 35 2.79 -9.64 2.48
C HIS A 35 4.24 -10.12 2.65
N GLY A 36 4.60 -10.59 3.85
CA GLY A 36 5.98 -10.99 4.15
C GLY A 36 6.53 -12.07 3.21
N SER A 37 5.68 -12.97 2.73
CA SER A 37 6.07 -14.02 1.76
C SER A 37 6.38 -13.48 0.35
N GLN A 38 6.07 -12.21 0.05
CA GLN A 38 6.33 -11.60 -1.26
C GLN A 38 7.73 -10.98 -1.34
N ALA A 39 8.61 -11.14 -0.33
CA ALA A 39 9.97 -10.61 -0.36
C ALA A 39 10.96 -11.57 0.32
N SER A 40 12.18 -11.66 -0.23
CA SER A 40 13.28 -12.47 0.30
C SER A 40 14.11 -11.76 1.38
N SER A 41 13.94 -10.45 1.53
CA SER A 41 14.62 -9.64 2.53
C SER A 41 13.75 -8.47 2.98
N VAL A 42 14.08 -7.89 4.15
CA VAL A 42 13.42 -6.69 4.67
C VAL A 42 13.55 -5.53 3.69
N GLU A 43 14.73 -5.35 3.09
CA GLU A 43 14.95 -4.29 2.10
C GLU A 43 14.05 -4.45 0.87
N LYS A 44 13.93 -5.67 0.33
CA LYS A 44 13.03 -5.95 -0.80
C LYS A 44 11.56 -5.78 -0.42
N MET A 45 11.21 -6.10 0.83
CA MET A 45 9.87 -5.86 1.36
C MET A 45 9.55 -4.37 1.39
N MET A 46 10.45 -3.54 1.93
CA MET A 46 10.31 -2.09 1.98
C MET A 46 10.21 -1.47 0.59
N GLN A 47 11.06 -1.91 -0.36
CA GLN A 47 10.98 -1.47 -1.76
C GLN A 47 9.61 -1.77 -2.39
N LYS A 48 9.06 -2.97 -2.17
CA LYS A 48 7.74 -3.35 -2.69
C LYS A 48 6.59 -2.59 -2.01
N ALA A 49 6.70 -2.35 -0.71
CA ALA A 49 5.76 -1.49 0.01
C ALA A 49 5.79 -0.06 -0.55
N ASP A 50 6.96 0.49 -0.83
CA ASP A 50 7.11 1.83 -1.40
C ASP A 50 6.46 1.94 -2.80
N VAL A 51 6.66 0.93 -3.67
CA VAL A 51 5.98 0.84 -4.97
C VAL A 51 4.46 0.88 -4.82
N ALA A 52 3.90 0.07 -3.93
CA ALA A 52 2.45 0.05 -3.69
C ALA A 52 1.94 1.38 -3.08
N MET A 53 2.73 2.01 -2.21
CA MET A 53 2.40 3.33 -1.67
C MET A 53 2.35 4.38 -2.79
N TYR A 54 3.29 4.33 -3.73
CA TYR A 54 3.35 5.26 -4.85
C TYR A 54 2.13 5.12 -5.77
N GLU A 55 1.68 3.90 -6.04
CA GLU A 55 0.42 3.67 -6.75
C GLU A 55 -0.78 4.30 -6.03
N SER A 56 -0.83 4.22 -4.71
CA SER A 56 -1.87 4.91 -3.91
C SER A 56 -1.83 6.43 -4.08
N LYS A 57 -0.63 7.02 -4.14
CA LYS A 57 -0.46 8.46 -4.43
C LYS A 57 -0.92 8.80 -5.85
N ARG A 58 -0.62 7.95 -6.83
CA ARG A 58 -1.01 8.14 -8.26
C ARG A 58 -2.51 8.02 -8.47
N ARG A 59 -3.19 7.13 -7.75
CA ARG A 59 -4.62 6.83 -7.87
C ARG A 59 -5.56 7.84 -7.19
N GLY A 60 -5.03 8.91 -6.59
CA GLY A 60 -5.84 9.96 -5.95
C GLY A 60 -5.45 10.30 -4.52
N LYS A 61 -4.46 9.62 -3.92
CA LYS A 61 -4.03 9.77 -2.52
C LYS A 61 -5.14 9.36 -1.54
N ASN A 62 -4.87 9.50 -0.24
CA ASN A 62 -5.78 9.11 0.85
C ASN A 62 -6.34 7.67 0.71
N THR A 63 -5.48 6.74 0.31
CA THR A 63 -5.87 5.35 0.05
C THR A 63 -4.69 4.42 0.31
N PHE A 64 -4.94 3.12 0.23
CA PHE A 64 -3.92 2.10 0.32
C PHE A 64 -3.91 1.24 -0.94
N THR A 65 -2.78 0.58 -1.20
CA THR A 65 -2.64 -0.41 -2.25
C THR A 65 -1.86 -1.58 -1.69
N PHE A 66 -2.38 -2.78 -1.92
CA PHE A 66 -1.62 -3.99 -1.67
C PHE A 66 -0.71 -4.25 -2.85
N TYR A 67 0.55 -4.57 -2.59
CA TYR A 67 1.50 -4.98 -3.61
C TYR A 67 1.03 -6.28 -4.25
N GLU A 68 0.82 -6.22 -5.56
CA GLU A 68 0.58 -7.39 -6.40
C GLU A 68 1.85 -7.62 -7.21
N ALA A 69 2.36 -8.86 -7.18
CA ALA A 69 3.51 -9.19 -8.02
C ALA A 69 3.07 -9.01 -9.48
N PRO A 70 3.88 -8.33 -10.32
CA PRO A 70 3.61 -8.31 -11.74
C PRO A 70 3.52 -9.76 -12.21
N ALA A 71 2.49 -10.09 -12.99
CA ALA A 71 2.38 -11.39 -13.60
C ALA A 71 3.69 -11.70 -14.31
N GLU A 72 4.31 -12.82 -13.99
CA GLU A 72 5.50 -13.29 -14.70
C GLU A 72 5.15 -13.32 -16.18
N SER A 73 5.76 -12.42 -16.96
CA SER A 73 5.72 -12.53 -18.40
C SER A 73 6.47 -13.83 -18.73
N PRO A 74 5.89 -14.75 -19.50
CA PRO A 74 6.60 -15.98 -19.87
C PRO A 74 7.91 -15.56 -20.53
N GLU A 75 9.02 -16.01 -19.95
CA GLU A 75 10.34 -15.82 -20.53
C GLU A 75 10.27 -16.25 -21.99
N ALA A 76 10.62 -15.34 -22.89
CA ALA A 76 10.81 -15.67 -24.29
C ALA A 76 11.84 -16.80 -24.33
N GLY A 77 11.37 -17.98 -24.72
CA GLY A 77 12.15 -19.19 -24.75
C GLY A 77 13.49 -18.96 -25.46
N GLN A 78 14.53 -19.43 -24.80
CA GLN A 78 15.83 -19.69 -25.38
C GLN A 78 15.65 -20.46 -26.69
N ALA A 79 16.21 -19.94 -27.77
CA ALA A 79 16.37 -20.60 -29.07
C ALA A 79 17.87 -20.77 -29.35
#